data_AF-A0A6V7XWG6-F1
#
_entry.id   AF-A0A6V7XWG6-F1
#
_cell.length_a   1.000
_cell.length_b   1.000
_cell.length_c   1.000
_cell.angle_alpha   90.00
_cell.angle_beta   90.00
_cell.angle_gamma   90.00
#
_symmetry.space_group_name_H-M   'P 1'
#
loop_
_entity.id
_entity.type
_entity.pdbx_description
1 polymer ?
#
loop_
_entity_poly.entity_id
_entity_poly.type
_entity_poly.pdbx_seq_one_letter_code
_entity_poly.pdbx_strand_id
1 'polypeptide(L)'
;GENTVIDQTDKLTTGQESNGSRLETQIRKCKISYNGLICCICDIYIWWIVYHWKDVTHLLANGFFVPCGLPATDTSILTLVARRFTNRNAYVKRLDICEALRQVSIIASDKTGTLTRNEMTVTGLWNFDGFINGKYLEEINKYRHKS
;
A
#
# COMPACT_ATOMS: atom_id res chain seq x y z
N GLY A 1 7.14 2.39 -31.28
CA GLY A 1 8.20 3.24 -31.85
C GLY A 1 9.02 3.73 -30.69
N GLU A 2 10.30 3.41 -30.66
CA GLU A 2 11.13 3.39 -29.44
C GLU A 2 11.59 4.77 -28.90
N ASN A 3 10.84 5.84 -29.18
CA ASN A 3 11.12 7.20 -28.71
C ASN A 3 9.83 8.01 -28.46
N THR A 4 8.69 7.33 -28.24
CA THR A 4 7.48 8.02 -27.81
C THR A 4 7.55 8.28 -26.30
N VAL A 5 6.81 9.28 -25.84
CA VAL A 5 6.73 9.65 -24.42
C VAL A 5 6.29 8.47 -23.53
N ILE A 6 5.51 7.54 -24.10
CA ILE A 6 5.02 6.31 -23.44
C ILE A 6 6.14 5.27 -23.31
N ASP A 7 6.96 5.12 -24.35
CA ASP A 7 8.12 4.21 -24.29
C ASP A 7 9.19 4.70 -23.30
N GLN A 8 9.33 6.02 -23.15
CA GLN A 8 10.19 6.62 -22.12
C GLN A 8 9.68 6.36 -20.70
N THR A 9 8.36 6.37 -20.47
CA THR A 9 7.79 5.98 -19.17
C THR A 9 7.94 4.49 -18.89
N ASP A 10 7.81 3.64 -19.91
CA ASP A 10 7.94 2.18 -19.76
C ASP A 10 9.39 1.71 -19.56
N LYS A 11 10.35 2.39 -20.20
CA LYS A 11 11.79 2.16 -20.00
C LYS A 11 12.24 2.51 -18.57
N LEU A 12 11.61 3.49 -17.92
CA LEU A 12 11.86 3.82 -16.51
C LEU A 12 11.33 2.74 -15.55
N THR A 13 10.36 1.92 -15.95
CA THR A 13 9.79 0.84 -15.12
C THR A 13 10.36 -0.54 -15.39
N THR A 14 10.97 -0.81 -16.55
CA THR A 14 11.24 -2.21 -17.01
C THR A 14 12.72 -2.54 -17.28
N GLY A 15 13.61 -1.55 -17.35
CA GLY A 15 15.01 -1.74 -17.80
C GLY A 15 16.01 -2.20 -16.72
N GLN A 16 15.86 -3.42 -16.18
CA GLN A 16 16.94 -4.09 -15.43
C GLN A 16 16.89 -5.62 -15.64
N GLU A 17 17.58 -6.14 -16.67
CA GLU A 17 17.98 -7.55 -16.70
C GLU A 17 19.39 -7.70 -16.10
N SER A 18 19.46 -8.41 -14.97
CA SER A 18 20.68 -8.60 -14.20
C SER A 18 21.57 -9.69 -14.80
N ASN A 19 22.50 -9.28 -15.67
CA ASN A 19 23.70 -10.08 -15.88
C ASN A 19 24.55 -10.00 -14.61
N GLY A 20 24.68 -11.13 -13.91
CA GLY A 20 25.35 -11.22 -12.61
C GLY A 20 26.74 -10.60 -12.66
N SER A 21 26.80 -9.35 -12.20
CA SER A 21 27.97 -8.50 -12.36
C SER A 21 29.05 -8.91 -11.36
N ARG A 22 30.25 -8.33 -11.46
CA ARG A 22 31.34 -8.52 -10.48
C ARG A 22 30.90 -8.19 -9.03
N LEU A 23 29.80 -7.46 -8.86
CA LEU A 23 29.15 -7.18 -7.59
C LEU A 23 28.43 -8.41 -7.02
N GLU A 24 27.84 -9.30 -7.82
CA GLU A 24 27.20 -10.52 -7.30
C GLU A 24 28.19 -11.48 -6.65
N THR A 25 29.42 -11.53 -7.15
CA THR A 25 30.51 -12.31 -6.53
C THR A 25 30.97 -11.68 -5.21
N GLN A 26 30.95 -10.35 -5.10
CA GLN A 26 31.20 -9.65 -3.82
C GLN A 26 30.04 -9.86 -2.84
N ILE A 27 28.79 -9.81 -3.31
CA ILE A 27 27.59 -10.09 -2.52
C ILE A 27 27.61 -11.55 -2.03
N ARG A 28 28.11 -12.50 -2.82
CA ARG A 28 28.24 -13.91 -2.41
C ARG A 28 29.25 -14.10 -1.27
N LYS A 29 30.40 -13.40 -1.32
CA LYS A 29 31.38 -13.39 -0.23
C LYS A 29 30.82 -12.70 1.03
N CYS A 30 30.06 -11.63 0.84
CA CYS A 30 29.39 -10.93 1.94
C CYS A 30 28.29 -11.80 2.58
N LYS A 31 27.51 -12.56 1.77
CA LYS A 31 26.50 -13.52 2.27
C LYS A 31 27.11 -14.63 3.13
N ILE A 32 28.29 -15.15 2.76
CA ILE A 32 29.01 -16.15 3.57
C ILE A 32 29.48 -15.53 4.90
N SER A 33 30.02 -14.31 4.88
CA SER A 33 30.42 -13.62 6.12
C SER A 33 29.22 -13.25 6.99
N TYR A 34 28.13 -12.81 6.39
CA TYR A 34 26.88 -12.46 7.07
C TYR A 34 26.22 -13.67 7.73
N ASN A 35 26.12 -14.80 7.03
CA ASN A 35 25.61 -16.05 7.61
C ASN A 35 26.52 -16.58 8.72
N GLY A 36 27.85 -16.45 8.58
CA GLY A 36 28.79 -16.81 9.64
C GLY A 36 28.61 -15.97 10.90
N LEU A 37 28.40 -14.66 10.76
CA LEU A 37 28.12 -13.76 11.88
C LEU A 37 26.78 -14.11 12.55
N ILE A 38 25.75 -14.44 11.78
CA ILE A 38 24.46 -14.91 12.32
C ILE A 38 24.65 -16.17 13.16
N CYS A 39 25.41 -17.16 12.69
CA CYS A 39 25.66 -18.37 13.48
C CYS A 39 26.36 -18.05 14.80
N CYS A 40 27.42 -17.24 14.79
CA CYS A 40 28.13 -16.85 16.02
C CYS A 40 27.22 -16.08 17.00
N ILE A 41 26.37 -15.19 16.49
CA ILE A 41 25.40 -14.46 17.32
C ILE A 41 24.34 -15.41 17.86
N CYS A 42 23.86 -16.37 17.06
CA CYS A 42 22.92 -17.40 17.51
C CYS A 42 23.53 -18.29 18.60
N ASP A 43 24.80 -18.69 18.47
CA ASP A 43 25.48 -19.50 19.48
C ASP A 43 25.68 -18.72 20.78
N ILE A 44 26.05 -17.44 20.69
CA ILE A 44 26.11 -16.52 21.84
C ILE A 44 24.73 -16.32 22.45
N TYR A 45 23.68 -16.22 21.63
CA TYR A 45 22.30 -16.02 22.08
C TYR A 45 21.73 -17.28 22.74
N ILE A 46 22.02 -18.46 22.20
CA ILE A 46 21.66 -19.76 22.79
C ILE A 46 22.39 -19.94 24.12
N TRP A 47 23.67 -19.58 24.19
CA TRP A 47 24.45 -19.60 25.43
C TRP A 47 23.92 -18.59 26.47
N TRP A 48 23.57 -17.38 26.02
CA TRP A 48 22.93 -16.35 26.85
C TRP A 48 21.57 -16.82 27.36
N ILE A 49 20.75 -17.45 26.51
CA ILE A 49 19.47 -18.04 26.88
C ILE A 49 19.68 -19.11 27.95
N VAL A 50 20.59 -20.07 27.74
CA VAL A 50 20.91 -21.15 28.70
C VAL A 50 21.38 -20.58 30.05
N TYR A 51 22.15 -19.50 30.03
CA TYR A 51 22.57 -18.79 31.25
C TYR A 51 21.39 -18.05 31.92
N HIS A 52 20.52 -17.44 31.11
CA HIS A 52 19.37 -16.67 31.54
C HIS A 52 18.22 -17.53 32.07
N TRP A 53 18.12 -18.84 31.74
CA TRP A 53 17.08 -19.74 32.31
C TRP A 53 17.11 -19.80 33.86
N LYS A 54 18.22 -19.41 34.49
CA LYS A 54 18.31 -19.26 35.96
C LYS A 54 17.65 -17.98 36.48
N ASP A 55 17.57 -16.92 35.67
CA ASP A 55 16.87 -15.66 35.97
C ASP A 55 15.41 -15.67 35.46
N VAL A 56 15.10 -16.47 34.42
CA VAL A 56 13.78 -16.58 33.78
C VAL A 56 12.72 -17.08 34.76
N THR A 57 13.05 -17.85 35.79
CA THR A 57 12.11 -18.21 36.85
C THR A 57 11.63 -16.99 37.66
N HIS A 58 12.49 -15.99 37.86
CA HIS A 58 12.14 -14.70 38.48
C HIS A 58 11.46 -13.74 37.49
N LEU A 59 11.76 -13.84 36.20
CA LEU A 59 11.19 -12.99 35.14
C LEU A 59 9.82 -13.49 34.67
N LEU A 60 9.55 -14.80 34.63
CA LEU A 60 8.23 -15.36 34.31
C LEU A 60 7.17 -15.00 35.37
N ALA A 61 7.58 -14.89 36.63
CA ALA A 61 6.71 -14.44 37.72
C ALA A 61 6.28 -12.96 37.58
N ASN A 62 7.09 -12.12 36.93
CA ASN A 62 6.83 -10.68 36.74
C ASN A 62 6.45 -10.30 35.29
N GLY A 63 6.73 -11.16 34.31
CA GLY A 63 6.74 -10.88 32.87
C GLY A 63 5.47 -11.27 32.12
N PHE A 64 4.47 -11.85 32.79
CA PHE A 64 3.17 -12.14 32.18
C PHE A 64 2.38 -10.86 31.81
N PHE A 65 2.91 -9.67 32.12
CA PHE A 65 2.29 -8.39 31.73
C PHE A 65 2.59 -7.93 30.29
N VAL A 66 3.44 -8.64 29.53
CA VAL A 66 3.64 -8.33 28.11
C VAL A 66 2.49 -8.95 27.32
N PRO A 67 1.57 -8.17 26.71
CA PRO A 67 0.42 -8.74 26.05
C PRO A 67 0.87 -9.33 24.71
N CYS A 68 1.22 -10.62 24.74
CA CYS A 68 1.61 -11.41 23.57
C CYS A 68 0.57 -11.38 22.43
N GLY A 69 -0.67 -10.96 22.72
CA GLY A 69 -1.78 -10.88 21.77
C GLY A 69 -1.93 -9.56 21.02
N LEU A 70 -1.22 -8.48 21.37
CA LEU A 70 -1.37 -7.16 20.71
C LEU A 70 -1.23 -7.20 19.17
N PRO A 71 -0.17 -7.80 18.59
CA PRO A 71 -0.04 -7.85 17.13
C PRO A 71 -1.12 -8.74 16.48
N ALA A 72 -1.62 -9.75 17.20
CA ALA A 72 -2.69 -10.62 16.71
C ALA A 72 -4.05 -9.89 16.67
N THR A 73 -4.34 -9.05 17.67
CA THR A 73 -5.56 -8.22 17.70
C THR A 73 -5.54 -7.16 16.62
N ASP A 74 -4.40 -6.49 16.41
CA ASP A 74 -4.28 -5.44 15.39
C ASP A 74 -4.51 -6.01 13.98
N THR A 75 -3.87 -7.14 13.67
CA THR A 75 -4.05 -7.84 12.39
C THR A 75 -5.50 -8.27 12.17
N SER A 76 -6.18 -8.75 13.22
CA SER A 76 -7.58 -9.17 13.16
C SER A 76 -8.51 -8.01 12.85
N ILE A 77 -8.28 -6.85 13.48
CA ILE A 77 -9.05 -5.62 13.24
C ILE A 77 -8.81 -5.10 11.82
N LEU A 78 -7.55 -5.02 11.37
CA LEU A 78 -7.22 -4.59 10.01
C LEU A 78 -7.88 -5.48 8.95
N THR A 79 -7.90 -6.81 9.19
CA THR A 79 -8.54 -7.78 8.30
C THR A 79 -10.06 -7.57 8.21
N LEU A 80 -10.70 -7.32 9.36
CA LEU A 80 -12.13 -7.01 9.41
C LEU A 80 -12.45 -5.70 8.66
N VAL A 81 -11.62 -4.68 8.84
CA VAL A 81 -11.76 -3.39 8.15
C VAL A 81 -11.57 -3.54 6.65
N ALA A 82 -10.55 -4.28 6.20
CA ALA A 82 -10.33 -4.58 4.78
C ALA A 82 -11.54 -5.29 4.16
N ARG A 83 -12.13 -6.26 4.87
CA ARG A 83 -13.36 -6.95 4.42
C ARG A 83 -14.54 -5.98 4.26
N ARG A 84 -14.68 -4.99 5.16
CA ARG A 84 -15.71 -3.95 5.05
C ARG A 84 -15.48 -3.00 3.88
N PHE A 85 -14.23 -2.69 3.53
CA PHE A 85 -13.91 -1.88 2.35
C PHE A 85 -14.29 -2.59 1.05
N THR A 86 -13.99 -3.90 0.94
CA THR A 86 -14.38 -4.69 -0.23
C THR A 86 -15.89 -4.72 -0.44
N ASN A 87 -16.67 -4.83 0.65
CA ASN A 87 -18.14 -4.77 0.59
C ASN A 87 -18.69 -3.41 0.10
N ARG A 88 -17.87 -2.36 0.08
CA ARG A 88 -18.20 -1.02 -0.44
C ARG A 88 -17.51 -0.73 -1.79
N ASN A 89 -17.13 -1.75 -2.54
CA ASN A 89 -16.42 -1.65 -3.82
C ASN A 89 -15.02 -0.98 -3.74
N ALA A 90 -14.40 -0.94 -2.55
CA ALA A 90 -13.03 -0.48 -2.38
C ALA A 90 -12.08 -1.68 -2.26
N TYR A 91 -11.30 -1.95 -3.29
CA TYR A 91 -10.37 -3.07 -3.32
C TYR A 91 -9.05 -2.74 -2.64
N VAL A 92 -8.76 -3.41 -1.53
CA VAL A 92 -7.54 -3.22 -0.73
C VAL A 92 -6.52 -4.33 -1.07
N LYS A 93 -5.38 -3.96 -1.65
CA LYS A 93 -4.31 -4.92 -2.05
C LYS A 93 -3.42 -5.38 -0.88
N ARG A 94 -3.29 -4.55 0.17
CA ARG A 94 -2.42 -4.80 1.34
C ARG A 94 -3.07 -4.24 2.60
N LEU A 95 -2.97 -4.95 3.72
CA LEU A 95 -3.55 -4.54 5.01
C LEU A 95 -2.92 -3.23 5.53
N ASP A 96 -1.64 -2.98 5.23
CA ASP A 96 -0.90 -1.77 5.60
C ASP A 96 -1.58 -0.48 5.09
N ILE A 97 -2.33 -0.57 3.98
CA ILE A 97 -3.09 0.57 3.45
C ILE A 97 -4.22 0.96 4.40
N CYS A 98 -4.87 -0.01 5.07
CA CYS A 98 -5.89 0.28 6.08
C CYS A 98 -5.31 1.03 7.28
N GLU A 99 -4.08 0.70 7.68
CA GLU A 99 -3.38 1.43 8.75
C GLU A 99 -2.99 2.84 8.31
N ALA A 100 -2.43 3.00 7.12
CA ALA A 100 -2.07 4.31 6.58
C ALA A 100 -3.30 5.23 6.45
N LEU A 101 -4.43 4.69 6.00
CA LEU A 101 -5.71 5.41 5.95
C LEU A 101 -6.23 5.82 7.33
N ARG A 102 -5.88 5.10 8.41
CA ARG A 102 -6.24 5.51 9.78
C ARG A 102 -5.52 6.79 10.20
N GLN A 103 -4.30 7.01 9.70
CA GLN A 103 -3.45 8.15 10.09
C GLN A 103 -3.44 9.29 9.06
N VAL A 104 -4.03 9.08 7.88
CA VAL A 104 -4.00 10.07 6.81
C VAL A 104 -4.71 11.36 7.24
N SER A 105 -4.01 12.49 7.14
CA SER A 105 -4.56 13.82 7.47
C SER A 105 -4.81 14.68 6.23
N ILE A 106 -4.18 14.34 5.09
CA ILE A 106 -4.30 15.08 3.83
C ILE A 106 -4.59 14.09 2.71
N ILE A 107 -5.64 14.36 1.93
CA ILE A 107 -5.99 13.58 0.74
C ILE A 107 -5.70 14.44 -0.49
N ALA A 108 -4.68 14.08 -1.25
CA ALA A 108 -4.45 14.63 -2.58
C ALA A 108 -5.31 13.85 -3.59
N SER A 109 -6.39 14.45 -4.05
CA SER A 109 -7.26 13.88 -5.10
C SER A 109 -6.96 14.54 -6.43
N ASP A 110 -6.79 13.72 -7.47
CA ASP A 110 -6.69 14.25 -8.84
C ASP A 110 -8.06 14.79 -9.31
N LYS A 111 -8.05 15.79 -10.19
CA LYS A 111 -9.28 16.45 -10.66
C LYS A 111 -9.99 15.63 -11.72
N THR A 112 -9.27 15.21 -12.75
CA THR A 112 -9.87 14.60 -13.95
C THR A 112 -9.89 13.08 -13.82
N GLY A 113 -11.07 12.47 -13.88
CA GLY A 113 -11.23 11.01 -13.74
C GLY A 113 -11.25 10.51 -12.29
N THR A 114 -11.05 11.40 -11.31
CA THR A 114 -11.24 11.10 -9.87
C THR A 114 -12.32 11.98 -9.25
N LEU A 115 -12.16 13.32 -9.23
CA LEU A 115 -13.23 14.23 -8.77
C LEU A 115 -14.32 14.45 -9.82
N THR A 116 -13.94 14.49 -11.09
CA THR A 116 -14.86 14.62 -12.23
C THR A 116 -14.95 13.30 -12.99
N ARG A 117 -16.09 13.04 -13.64
CA ARG A 117 -16.28 11.86 -14.51
C ARG A 117 -15.43 11.87 -15.78
N ASN A 118 -14.51 12.82 -15.94
CA ASN A 118 -13.76 13.07 -17.18
C ASN A 118 -14.68 13.15 -18.42
N GLU A 119 -15.92 13.60 -18.21
CA GLU A 119 -16.95 13.76 -19.22
C GLU A 119 -17.37 15.22 -19.25
N MET A 120 -17.40 15.81 -20.44
CA MET A 120 -17.85 17.19 -20.62
C MET A 120 -19.38 17.23 -20.73
N THR A 121 -20.02 17.48 -19.59
CA THR A 121 -21.49 17.52 -19.46
C THR A 121 -22.00 18.96 -19.47
N VAL A 122 -23.11 19.22 -20.18
CA VAL A 122 -23.77 20.54 -20.12
C VAL A 122 -24.47 20.69 -18.77
N THR A 123 -24.06 21.68 -17.98
CA THR A 123 -24.57 21.92 -16.62
C THR A 123 -25.63 23.03 -16.52
N GLY A 124 -25.75 23.87 -17.54
CA GLY A 124 -26.68 24.99 -17.57
C GLY A 124 -26.89 25.52 -18.97
N LEU A 125 -28.09 26.01 -19.26
CA LEU A 125 -28.40 26.77 -20.46
C LEU A 125 -29.00 28.11 -20.06
N TRP A 126 -28.57 29.18 -20.73
CA TRP A 126 -29.15 30.50 -20.53
C TRP A 126 -30.03 30.85 -21.72
N ASN A 127 -31.32 31.04 -21.46
CA ASN A 127 -32.30 31.46 -22.46
C ASN A 127 -32.78 32.89 -22.17
N PHE A 128 -33.54 33.47 -23.10
CA PHE A 128 -34.13 34.80 -22.94
C PHE A 128 -35.03 34.93 -21.70
N ASP A 129 -35.65 33.83 -21.27
CA ASP A 129 -36.50 33.77 -20.07
C ASP A 129 -35.74 33.48 -18.77
N GLY A 130 -34.42 33.26 -18.84
CA GLY A 130 -33.55 33.05 -17.68
C GLY A 130 -32.66 31.80 -17.74
N PHE A 131 -32.03 31.49 -16.59
CA PHE A 131 -31.12 30.36 -16.44
C PHE A 131 -31.87 29.06 -16.15
N ILE A 132 -31.70 28.08 -17.03
CA ILE A 132 -32.30 26.75 -16.91
C ILE A 132 -31.24 25.80 -16.32
N ASN A 133 -31.54 25.26 -15.14
CA ASN A 133 -30.74 24.25 -14.46
C ASN A 133 -31.62 23.00 -14.19
N GLY A 134 -31.01 21.82 -14.10
CA GLY A 134 -31.66 20.58 -13.66
C GLY A 134 -32.08 19.61 -14.76
N LYS A 135 -33.02 18.71 -14.43
CA LYS A 135 -33.41 17.47 -15.15
C LYS A 135 -33.54 17.57 -16.67
N TYR A 136 -33.98 18.70 -17.22
CA TYR A 136 -34.08 18.91 -18.67
C TYR A 136 -32.73 18.78 -19.40
N LEU A 137 -31.62 19.11 -18.73
CA LEU A 137 -30.27 19.00 -19.29
C LEU A 137 -29.74 17.56 -19.26
N GLU A 138 -30.18 16.72 -18.32
CA GLU A 138 -29.83 15.29 -18.32
C GLU A 138 -30.40 14.58 -19.56
N GLU A 139 -31.60 14.97 -19.98
CA GLU A 139 -32.23 14.43 -21.18
C GLU A 139 -31.47 14.84 -22.45
N ILE A 140 -31.01 16.09 -22.54
CA ILE A 140 -30.14 16.56 -23.65
C ILE A 140 -28.79 15.84 -23.66
N ASN A 141 -28.16 15.67 -22.49
CA ASN A 141 -26.88 14.95 -22.40
C ASN A 141 -27.05 13.47 -22.81
N LYS A 142 -28.22 12.84 -22.58
CA LYS A 142 -28.53 11.47 -23.04
C LYS A 142 -28.55 11.35 -24.56
N TYR A 143 -28.96 12.39 -25.29
CA TYR A 143 -28.95 12.39 -26.77
C TYR A 143 -27.54 12.62 -27.35
N ARG A 144 -26.64 13.31 -26.64
CA ARG A 144 -25.25 13.53 -27.08
C ARG A 144 -24.42 12.25 -27.13
N HIS A 145 -24.65 11.29 -26.22
CA HIS A 145 -23.90 10.02 -26.20
C HIS A 145 -24.33 9.02 -27.29
N LYS A 146 -25.33 9.34 -28.11
CA LYS A 146 -25.92 8.45 -29.13
C LYS A 146 -25.54 8.81 -30.57
N SER A 147 -24.82 9.92 -30.78
CA SER A 147 -24.29 10.39 -32.05
C SER A 147 -22.78 10.15 -32.13
#